data_AF-A0A972VAV3-F1
#
_entry.id   AF-A0A972VAV3-F1
#
_cell.length_a   1.000
_cell.length_b   1.000
_cell.length_c   1.000
_cell.angle_alpha   90.00
_cell.angle_beta   90.00
_cell.angle_gamma   90.00
#
_symmetry.space_group_name_H-M   'P 1'
#
loop_
_entity.id
_entity.type
_entity.pdbx_description
1 polymer ?
#
loop_
_entity_poly.entity_id
_entity_poly.type
_entity_poly.pdbx_seq_one_letter_code
_entity_poly.pdbx_strand_id
1 'polypeptide(L)'
;MRALHHLSAALCFLVVFAERPSCAAEEIAATDDTAVERATELRVQATSLAKSGDFIAADEIFSRSIEVARTVGNAKSRDWTLLFIATAQARAGSVYAGIETANSIETEAYQIWALSDIAPIQAAAGDLNGALETATNLTEESARARALGSIAIGQARKGDVSQAGLIANGITEPAMKARAYAEITRAMVPVGR
;
A
#
# COMPACT_ATOMS: atom_id res chain seq x y z
N MET A 1 2.60 -51.29 -67.63
CA MET A 1 3.64 -50.69 -66.76
C MET A 1 2.99 -49.60 -65.93
N ARG A 2 2.99 -49.77 -64.59
CA ARG A 2 2.86 -48.74 -63.53
C ARG A 2 1.59 -47.86 -63.54
N ALA A 3 0.92 -47.53 -62.45
CA ALA A 3 0.98 -47.91 -61.04
C ALA A 3 -0.30 -47.33 -60.38
N LEU A 4 -0.82 -48.05 -59.39
CA LEU A 4 -1.46 -47.56 -58.15
C LEU A 4 -1.86 -46.07 -58.14
N HIS A 5 -3.13 -45.66 -58.14
CA HIS A 5 -4.11 -45.81 -57.06
C HIS A 5 -3.53 -45.66 -55.63
N HIS A 6 -3.86 -44.51 -55.02
CA HIS A 6 -3.83 -44.14 -53.60
C HIS A 6 -2.55 -43.51 -53.03
N LEU A 7 -2.79 -42.42 -52.27
CA LEU A 7 -1.89 -41.67 -51.37
C LEU A 7 -0.92 -40.67 -52.01
N SER A 8 -1.40 -39.44 -52.25
CA SER A 8 -0.70 -38.20 -51.83
C SER A 8 -1.57 -36.97 -52.08
N ALA A 9 -2.69 -36.86 -51.36
CA ALA A 9 -3.44 -35.60 -51.21
C ALA A 9 -3.01 -34.90 -49.90
N ALA A 10 -1.71 -34.92 -49.63
CA ALA A 10 -1.05 -34.15 -48.60
C ALA A 10 -0.20 -33.08 -49.30
N LEU A 11 -0.28 -31.84 -48.82
CA LEU A 11 0.35 -30.62 -49.35
C LEU A 11 -0.34 -30.00 -50.58
N CYS A 12 -1.36 -29.16 -50.35
CA CYS A 12 -1.25 -27.74 -50.72
C CYS A 12 -2.52 -26.97 -50.33
N PHE A 13 -2.31 -25.80 -49.71
CA PHE A 13 -3.20 -24.64 -49.70
C PHE A 13 -4.39 -24.59 -48.71
N LEU A 14 -4.11 -23.90 -47.59
CA LEU A 14 -4.97 -22.92 -46.92
C LEU A 14 -6.24 -23.44 -46.21
N VAL A 15 -6.00 -24.16 -45.11
CA VAL A 15 -6.91 -24.12 -43.96
C VAL A 15 -6.42 -23.02 -43.01
N VAL A 16 -7.22 -21.97 -42.94
CA VAL A 16 -7.28 -20.97 -41.88
C VAL A 16 -7.54 -21.67 -40.55
N PHE A 17 -6.93 -21.18 -39.46
CA PHE A 17 -7.00 -21.68 -38.07
C PHE A 17 -6.14 -22.90 -37.72
N ALA A 18 -4.89 -22.65 -37.33
CA ALA A 18 -4.30 -23.15 -36.08
C ALA A 18 -2.80 -22.83 -36.09
N GLU A 19 -2.40 -21.73 -35.46
CA GLU A 19 -1.08 -21.54 -34.83
C GLU A 19 -1.11 -20.21 -34.08
N ARG A 20 -1.87 -20.21 -32.98
CA ARG A 20 -1.49 -19.35 -31.85
C ARG A 20 -0.29 -20.05 -31.20
N PRO A 21 0.93 -19.51 -31.22
CA PRO A 21 1.81 -19.71 -30.10
C PRO A 21 1.20 -18.94 -28.92
N SER A 22 0.27 -19.59 -28.25
CA SER A 22 -0.03 -19.34 -26.84
C SER A 22 1.24 -19.61 -26.03
N CYS A 23 1.47 -18.77 -25.02
CA CYS A 23 2.26 -19.08 -23.81
C CYS A 23 3.78 -18.86 -23.76
N ALA A 24 4.48 -18.22 -24.72
CA ALA A 24 5.95 -18.11 -24.61
C ALA A 24 6.61 -16.81 -25.14
N ALA A 25 6.00 -15.63 -25.01
CA ALA A 25 6.60 -14.39 -25.52
C ALA A 25 6.51 -13.15 -24.61
N GLU A 26 6.11 -13.28 -23.34
CA GLU A 26 6.16 -12.14 -22.39
C GLU A 26 6.85 -12.50 -21.07
N GLU A 27 7.72 -13.52 -21.09
CA GLU A 27 8.70 -13.77 -20.04
C GLU A 27 9.98 -13.02 -20.41
N ILE A 28 9.88 -11.69 -20.49
CA ILE A 28 11.07 -10.87 -20.24
C ILE A 28 11.45 -11.24 -18.80
N ALA A 29 12.61 -11.86 -18.60
CA ALA A 29 13.10 -12.18 -17.28
C ALA A 29 12.98 -10.92 -16.41
N ALA A 30 11.96 -10.87 -15.57
CA ALA A 30 11.63 -9.67 -14.83
C ALA A 30 12.82 -9.43 -13.91
N THR A 31 13.61 -8.41 -14.23
CA THR A 31 14.61 -7.92 -13.30
C THR A 31 13.87 -7.31 -12.12
N ASP A 32 14.50 -7.28 -10.95
CA ASP A 32 13.92 -6.64 -9.76
C ASP A 32 13.42 -5.22 -10.07
N ASP A 33 14.15 -4.46 -10.89
CA ASP A 33 13.77 -3.11 -11.30
C ASP A 33 12.44 -3.09 -12.06
N THR A 34 12.24 -3.99 -13.03
CA THR A 34 10.99 -4.07 -13.79
C THR A 34 9.79 -4.47 -12.93
N ALA A 35 10.00 -5.35 -11.94
CA ALA A 35 8.94 -5.75 -11.01
C ALA A 35 8.56 -4.59 -10.06
N VAL A 36 9.54 -3.83 -9.57
CA VAL A 36 9.32 -2.63 -8.74
C VAL A 36 8.54 -1.57 -9.51
N GLU A 37 8.93 -1.28 -10.75
CA GLU A 37 8.24 -0.32 -11.61
C GLU A 37 6.79 -0.74 -11.86
N ARG A 38 6.57 -2.00 -12.23
CA ARG A 38 5.23 -2.54 -12.48
C ARG A 38 4.33 -2.52 -11.23
N ALA A 39 4.86 -2.90 -10.07
CA ALA A 39 4.13 -2.82 -8.81
C ALA A 39 3.75 -1.36 -8.49
N THR A 40 4.65 -0.42 -8.76
CA THR A 40 4.45 1.02 -8.54
C THR A 40 3.35 1.58 -9.44
N GLU A 41 3.32 1.21 -10.72
CA GLU A 41 2.28 1.62 -11.67
C GLU A 41 0.90 1.12 -11.23
N LEU A 42 0.80 -0.17 -10.86
CA LEU A 42 -0.45 -0.76 -10.36
C LEU A 42 -0.93 -0.03 -9.10
N ARG A 43 -0.03 0.28 -8.16
CA ARG A 43 -0.37 1.06 -6.95
C ARG A 43 -0.94 2.44 -7.31
N VAL A 44 -0.36 3.13 -8.30
CA VAL A 44 -0.84 4.45 -8.76
C VAL A 44 -2.22 4.32 -9.41
N GLN A 45 -2.44 3.30 -10.24
CA GLN A 45 -3.73 3.01 -10.85
C GLN A 45 -4.80 2.74 -9.78
N ALA A 46 -4.54 1.86 -8.82
CA ALA A 46 -5.44 1.56 -7.72
C ALA A 46 -5.80 2.82 -6.92
N THR A 47 -4.80 3.66 -6.64
CA THR A 47 -5.00 4.95 -5.96
C THR A 47 -5.92 5.87 -6.77
N SER A 48 -5.80 5.88 -8.11
CA SER A 48 -6.67 6.67 -8.98
C SER A 48 -8.11 6.14 -8.98
N LEU A 49 -8.29 4.82 -9.02
CA LEU A 49 -9.61 4.18 -8.96
C LEU A 49 -10.35 4.49 -7.66
N ALA A 50 -9.64 4.38 -6.53
CA ALA A 50 -10.19 4.73 -5.23
C ALA A 50 -10.62 6.20 -5.15
N LYS A 51 -9.84 7.11 -5.75
CA LYS A 51 -10.20 8.55 -5.84
C LYS A 51 -11.45 8.79 -6.69
N SER A 52 -11.70 7.97 -7.70
CA SER A 52 -12.95 8.01 -8.48
C SER A 52 -14.14 7.31 -7.80
N GLY A 53 -13.93 6.71 -6.63
CA GLY A 53 -14.96 5.98 -5.87
C GLY A 53 -15.13 4.51 -6.28
N ASP A 54 -14.30 4.00 -7.20
CA ASP A 54 -14.31 2.60 -7.60
C ASP A 54 -13.42 1.77 -6.66
N PHE A 55 -13.92 1.55 -5.45
CA PHE A 55 -13.17 0.84 -4.40
C PHE A 55 -12.96 -0.64 -4.72
N ILE A 56 -13.91 -1.28 -5.42
CA ILE A 56 -13.82 -2.70 -5.79
C ILE A 56 -12.66 -2.89 -6.79
N ALA A 57 -12.63 -2.09 -7.86
CA ALA A 57 -11.53 -2.16 -8.81
C ALA A 57 -10.19 -1.73 -8.18
N ALA A 58 -10.20 -0.75 -7.28
CA ALA A 58 -9.00 -0.35 -6.55
C ALA A 58 -8.39 -1.51 -5.75
N ASP A 59 -9.21 -2.24 -4.97
CA ASP A 59 -8.75 -3.37 -4.15
C ASP A 59 -8.21 -4.53 -5.01
N GLU A 60 -8.82 -4.80 -6.16
CA GLU A 60 -8.31 -5.79 -7.12
C GLU A 60 -6.92 -5.40 -7.65
N ILE A 61 -6.75 -4.13 -8.07
CA ILE A 61 -5.48 -3.65 -8.58
C ILE A 61 -4.41 -3.57 -7.47
N PHE A 62 -4.78 -3.24 -6.24
CA PHE A 62 -3.87 -3.31 -5.10
C PHE A 62 -3.39 -4.75 -4.84
N SER A 63 -4.29 -5.73 -4.90
CA SER A 63 -3.92 -7.14 -4.73
C SER A 63 -2.90 -7.57 -5.78
N ARG A 64 -3.12 -7.19 -7.05
CA ARG A 64 -2.16 -7.44 -8.13
C ARG A 64 -0.83 -6.71 -7.92
N SER A 65 -0.85 -5.47 -7.42
CA SER A 65 0.35 -4.70 -7.08
C SER A 65 1.19 -5.43 -6.01
N ILE A 66 0.55 -6.00 -4.98
CA ILE A 66 1.20 -6.78 -3.92
C ILE A 66 1.81 -8.07 -4.48
N GLU A 67 1.07 -8.79 -5.34
CA GLU A 67 1.58 -10.00 -5.99
C GLU A 67 2.85 -9.73 -6.79
N VAL A 68 2.86 -8.65 -7.59
CA VAL A 68 4.06 -8.24 -8.35
C VAL A 68 5.17 -7.78 -7.41
N ALA A 69 4.86 -7.02 -6.35
CA ALA A 69 5.88 -6.61 -5.39
C ALA A 69 6.58 -7.82 -4.76
N ARG A 70 5.84 -8.89 -4.44
CA ARG A 70 6.37 -10.13 -3.87
C ARG A 70 7.30 -10.91 -4.79
N THR A 71 7.29 -10.66 -6.11
CA THR A 71 8.23 -11.31 -7.04
C THR A 71 9.60 -10.63 -7.09
N VAL A 72 9.77 -9.47 -6.44
CA VAL A 72 11.07 -8.78 -6.35
C VAL A 72 12.03 -9.61 -5.50
N GLY A 73 13.15 -10.02 -6.08
CA GLY A 73 14.14 -10.89 -5.46
C GLY A 73 14.91 -10.21 -4.33
N ASN A 74 15.28 -8.94 -4.50
CA ASN A 74 15.88 -8.15 -3.43
C ASN A 74 14.87 -7.85 -2.31
N ALA A 75 15.06 -8.48 -1.14
CA ALA A 75 14.15 -8.34 0.00
C ALA A 75 13.93 -6.89 0.44
N LYS A 76 14.95 -6.03 0.42
CA LYS A 76 14.79 -4.62 0.79
C LYS A 76 13.97 -3.86 -0.23
N SER A 77 14.21 -4.06 -1.52
CA SER A 77 13.42 -3.44 -2.59
C SER A 77 11.96 -3.91 -2.57
N ARG A 78 11.74 -5.20 -2.35
CA ARG A 78 10.41 -5.79 -2.15
C ARG A 78 9.66 -5.11 -1.00
N ASP A 79 10.28 -5.09 0.18
CA ASP A 79 9.66 -4.58 1.40
C ASP A 79 9.43 -3.06 1.36
N TRP A 80 10.36 -2.32 0.73
CA TRP A 80 10.18 -0.90 0.44
C TRP A 80 8.99 -0.64 -0.49
N THR A 81 8.79 -1.50 -1.49
CA THR A 81 7.63 -1.43 -2.39
C THR A 81 6.34 -1.74 -1.64
N LEU A 82 6.32 -2.79 -0.81
CA LEU A 82 5.19 -3.16 0.03
C LEU A 82 4.80 -2.06 1.02
N LEU A 83 5.77 -1.34 1.62
CA LEU A 83 5.51 -0.17 2.46
C LEU A 83 4.63 0.85 1.73
N PHE A 84 5.01 1.24 0.51
CA PHE A 84 4.24 2.23 -0.23
C PHE A 84 2.86 1.73 -0.65
N ILE A 85 2.74 0.44 -0.97
CA ILE A 85 1.44 -0.16 -1.28
C ILE A 85 0.53 -0.15 -0.05
N ALA A 86 1.04 -0.58 1.11
CA ALA A 86 0.31 -0.59 2.37
C ALA A 86 -0.23 0.81 2.74
N THR A 87 0.64 1.83 2.69
CA THR A 87 0.25 3.22 2.96
C THR A 87 -0.76 3.74 1.93
N ALA A 88 -0.65 3.34 0.66
CA ALA A 88 -1.60 3.72 -0.38
C ALA A 88 -2.99 3.06 -0.18
N GLN A 89 -3.05 1.78 0.19
CA GLN A 89 -4.29 1.09 0.53
C GLN A 89 -5.01 1.79 1.68
N ALA A 90 -4.29 2.13 2.75
CA ALA A 90 -4.89 2.84 3.87
C ALA A 90 -5.45 4.20 3.47
N ARG A 91 -4.71 4.98 2.66
CA ARG A 91 -5.18 6.28 2.14
C ARG A 91 -6.37 6.14 1.18
N ALA A 92 -6.49 5.02 0.50
CA ALA A 92 -7.59 4.71 -0.40
C ALA A 92 -8.88 4.29 0.33
N GLY A 93 -8.84 4.11 1.65
CA GLY A 93 -9.96 3.71 2.49
C GLY A 93 -9.86 2.27 2.99
N SER A 94 -9.00 1.44 2.40
CA SER A 94 -8.77 0.04 2.76
C SER A 94 -7.73 -0.06 3.90
N VAL A 95 -8.03 0.58 5.04
CA VAL A 95 -7.11 0.69 6.20
C VAL A 95 -6.65 -0.67 6.71
N TYR A 96 -7.56 -1.60 6.94
CA TYR A 96 -7.21 -2.94 7.45
C TYR A 96 -6.32 -3.72 6.46
N ALA A 97 -6.62 -3.66 5.16
CA ALA A 97 -5.78 -4.27 4.13
C ALA A 97 -4.37 -3.63 4.07
N GLY A 98 -4.28 -2.32 4.30
CA GLY A 98 -3.00 -1.62 4.46
C GLY A 98 -2.20 -2.13 5.67
N ILE A 99 -2.86 -2.32 6.82
CA ILE A 99 -2.22 -2.89 8.03
C ILE A 99 -1.76 -4.33 7.78
N GLU A 100 -2.57 -5.16 7.14
CA GLU A 100 -2.18 -6.54 6.79
C GLU A 100 -0.95 -6.56 5.87
N THR A 101 -0.92 -5.69 4.86
CA THR A 101 0.22 -5.57 3.96
C THR A 101 1.46 -5.06 4.70
N ALA A 102 1.32 -4.06 5.57
CA ALA A 102 2.41 -3.57 6.41
C ALA A 102 2.96 -4.67 7.34
N ASN A 103 2.09 -5.48 7.94
CA ASN A 103 2.49 -6.59 8.81
C ASN A 103 3.19 -7.72 8.03
N SER A 104 2.99 -7.82 6.72
CA SER A 104 3.72 -8.79 5.87
C SER A 104 5.15 -8.38 5.50
N ILE A 105 5.56 -7.16 5.85
CA ILE A 105 6.91 -6.64 5.60
C ILE A 105 7.90 -7.28 6.60
N GLU A 106 8.97 -7.90 6.10
CA GLU A 106 9.96 -8.59 6.92
C GLU A 106 11.02 -7.64 7.49
N THR A 107 11.39 -6.61 6.72
CA THR A 107 12.34 -5.58 7.15
C THR A 107 11.68 -4.70 8.21
N GLU A 108 12.04 -4.91 9.47
CA GLU A 108 11.45 -4.25 10.65
C GLU A 108 11.34 -2.72 10.48
N ALA A 109 12.39 -2.05 10.01
CA ALA A 109 12.38 -0.61 9.80
C ALA A 109 11.27 -0.16 8.82
N TYR A 110 11.03 -0.91 7.74
CA TYR A 110 9.99 -0.59 6.77
C TYR A 110 8.59 -0.94 7.28
N GLN A 111 8.45 -2.02 8.04
CA GLN A 111 7.19 -2.35 8.74
C GLN A 111 6.80 -1.22 9.70
N ILE A 112 7.75 -0.77 10.55
CA ILE A 112 7.55 0.33 11.49
C ILE A 112 7.15 1.61 10.77
N TRP A 113 7.82 1.95 9.66
CA TRP A 113 7.48 3.14 8.87
C TRP A 113 6.08 3.05 8.28
N ALA A 114 5.70 1.91 7.70
CA ALA A 114 4.35 1.69 7.17
C ALA A 114 3.29 1.85 8.27
N LEU A 115 3.44 1.16 9.40
CA LEU A 115 2.48 1.21 10.51
C LEU A 115 2.42 2.60 11.17
N SER A 116 3.56 3.30 11.28
CA SER A 116 3.63 4.69 11.78
C SER A 116 2.84 5.65 10.89
N ASP A 117 2.87 5.46 9.57
CA ASP A 117 2.12 6.24 8.59
C ASP A 117 0.62 5.87 8.56
N ILE A 118 0.29 4.60 8.78
CA ILE A 118 -1.09 4.08 8.72
C ILE A 118 -1.89 4.43 9.99
N ALA A 119 -1.27 4.40 11.16
CA ALA A 119 -1.96 4.69 12.43
C ALA A 119 -2.77 6.02 12.42
N PRO A 120 -2.23 7.18 12.00
CA PRO A 120 -3.04 8.41 11.91
C PRO A 120 -4.15 8.33 10.85
N ILE A 121 -3.99 7.53 9.79
CA ILE A 121 -5.04 7.30 8.78
C ILE A 121 -6.18 6.48 9.39
N GLN A 122 -5.87 5.45 10.16
CA GLN A 122 -6.85 4.64 10.89
C GLN A 122 -7.68 5.49 11.86
N ALA A 123 -7.04 6.38 12.61
CA ALA A 123 -7.74 7.34 13.47
C ALA A 123 -8.59 8.34 12.68
N ALA A 124 -8.12 8.76 11.51
CA ALA A 124 -8.88 9.64 10.62
C ALA A 124 -10.15 8.94 10.10
N ALA A 125 -10.07 7.64 9.78
CA ALA A 125 -11.18 6.80 9.33
C ALA A 125 -12.20 6.46 10.44
N GLY A 126 -11.91 6.79 11.70
CA GLY A 126 -12.84 6.67 12.83
C GLY A 126 -12.45 5.59 13.84
N ASP A 127 -11.45 4.76 13.55
CA ASP A 127 -10.94 3.74 14.46
C ASP A 127 -9.80 4.30 15.31
N LEU A 128 -10.15 5.15 16.29
CA LEU A 128 -9.15 5.75 17.18
C LEU A 128 -8.47 4.70 18.06
N ASN A 129 -9.20 3.70 18.55
CA ASN A 129 -8.64 2.69 19.46
C ASN A 129 -7.63 1.80 18.73
N GLY A 130 -7.98 1.30 17.54
CA GLY A 130 -7.04 0.50 16.73
C GLY A 130 -5.84 1.31 16.26
N ALA A 131 -6.01 2.61 15.99
CA ALA A 131 -4.89 3.50 15.67
C ALA A 131 -3.92 3.67 16.84
N LEU A 132 -4.45 3.83 18.06
CA LEU A 132 -3.63 3.91 19.27
C LEU A 132 -2.90 2.60 19.51
N GLU A 133 -3.57 1.46 19.39
CA GLU A 133 -2.95 0.14 19.50
C GLU A 133 -1.80 -0.02 18.50
N THR A 134 -2.06 0.27 17.22
CA THR A 134 -1.05 0.24 16.15
C THR A 134 0.14 1.14 16.48
N ALA A 135 -0.10 2.37 16.93
CA ALA A 135 0.97 3.30 17.30
C ALA A 135 1.75 2.84 18.54
N THR A 136 1.08 2.32 19.58
CA THR A 136 1.73 1.88 20.81
C THR A 136 2.57 0.62 20.64
N ASN A 137 2.20 -0.25 19.70
CA ASN A 137 2.92 -1.48 19.39
C ASN A 137 4.20 -1.25 18.56
N LEU A 138 4.44 -0.02 18.09
CA LEU A 138 5.70 0.33 17.43
C LEU A 138 6.86 0.24 18.43
N THR A 139 7.85 -0.58 18.09
CA THR A 139 9.04 -0.84 18.91
C THR A 139 9.96 0.38 18.99
N GLU A 140 10.11 1.10 17.88
CA GLU A 140 10.96 2.29 17.79
C GLU A 140 10.27 3.53 18.38
N GLU A 141 10.92 4.14 19.39
CA GLU A 141 10.33 5.22 20.18
C GLU A 141 9.99 6.45 19.34
N SER A 142 10.84 6.85 18.38
CA SER A 142 10.57 8.03 17.56
C SER A 142 9.40 7.79 16.61
N ALA A 143 9.26 6.60 16.03
CA ALA A 143 8.09 6.22 15.23
C ALA A 143 6.80 6.18 16.06
N ARG A 144 6.85 5.61 17.27
CA ARG A 144 5.72 5.64 18.22
C ARG A 144 5.31 7.07 18.55
N ALA A 145 6.26 7.92 18.93
CA ALA A 145 6.02 9.32 19.24
C ALA A 145 5.45 10.10 18.04
N ARG A 146 5.95 9.84 16.82
CA ARG A 146 5.46 10.45 15.58
C ARG A 146 4.03 10.05 15.26
N ALA A 147 3.69 8.77 15.37
CA ALA A 147 2.36 8.24 15.14
C ALA A 147 1.36 8.82 16.14
N LEU A 148 1.67 8.74 17.45
CA LEU A 148 0.83 9.29 18.52
C LEU A 148 0.63 10.81 18.37
N GLY A 149 1.69 11.55 18.06
CA GLY A 149 1.60 12.99 17.80
C GLY A 149 0.69 13.31 16.62
N SER A 150 0.78 12.54 15.54
CA SER A 150 -0.07 12.72 14.35
C SER A 150 -1.54 12.40 14.64
N ILE A 151 -1.81 11.34 15.41
CA ILE A 151 -3.15 10.99 15.88
C ILE A 151 -3.72 12.12 16.75
N ALA A 152 -2.95 12.61 17.72
CA ALA A 152 -3.37 13.69 18.61
C ALA A 152 -3.73 14.96 17.83
N ILE A 153 -2.88 15.36 16.87
CA ILE A 153 -3.14 16.51 15.99
C ILE A 153 -4.42 16.28 15.16
N GLY A 154 -4.63 15.07 14.65
CA GLY A 154 -5.84 14.69 13.93
C GLY A 154 -7.11 14.88 14.77
N GLN A 155 -7.07 14.45 16.04
CA GLN A 155 -8.21 14.63 16.97
C GLN A 155 -8.48 16.10 17.27
N ALA A 156 -7.44 16.91 17.50
CA ALA A 156 -7.62 18.34 17.73
C ALA A 156 -8.25 19.05 16.51
N ARG A 157 -7.84 18.68 15.29
CA ARG A 157 -8.43 19.20 14.05
C ARG A 157 -9.90 18.78 13.85
N LYS A 158 -10.32 17.65 14.41
CA LYS A 158 -11.73 17.22 14.46
C LYS A 158 -12.53 17.92 15.57
N GLY A 159 -11.88 18.75 16.39
CA GLY A 159 -12.48 19.46 17.53
C GLY A 159 -12.39 18.69 18.86
N ASP A 160 -11.85 17.46 18.87
CA ASP A 160 -11.67 16.69 20.10
C ASP A 160 -10.31 17.01 20.75
N VAL A 161 -10.24 18.22 21.29
CA VAL A 161 -9.05 18.75 21.98
C VAL A 161 -8.74 17.94 23.25
N SER A 162 -9.77 17.44 23.93
CA SER A 162 -9.61 16.66 25.15
C SER A 162 -8.90 15.33 24.87
N GLN A 163 -9.35 14.55 23.87
CA GLN A 163 -8.64 13.34 23.46
C GLN A 163 -7.25 13.65 22.92
N ALA A 164 -7.11 14.70 22.11
CA ALA A 164 -5.81 15.12 21.61
C ALA A 164 -4.79 15.37 22.74
N GLY A 165 -5.22 16.06 23.80
CA GLY A 165 -4.38 16.34 24.97
C GLY A 165 -3.98 15.08 25.74
N LEU A 166 -4.88 14.10 25.88
CA LEU A 166 -4.59 12.81 26.52
C LEU A 166 -3.54 12.02 25.73
N ILE A 167 -3.71 11.92 24.41
CA ILE A 167 -2.80 11.20 23.53
C ILE A 167 -1.43 11.88 23.52
N ALA A 168 -1.38 13.22 23.39
CA ALA A 168 -0.13 13.98 23.44
C ALA A 168 0.60 13.83 24.77
N ASN A 169 -0.13 13.64 25.88
CA ASN A 169 0.51 13.45 27.18
C ASN A 169 1.28 12.12 27.27
N GLY A 170 0.80 11.08 26.57
CA GLY A 170 1.43 9.76 26.50
C GLY A 170 2.68 9.69 25.62
N ILE A 171 3.03 10.76 24.91
CA ILE A 171 4.26 10.83 24.10
C ILE A 171 5.46 10.96 25.04
N THR A 172 6.42 10.04 24.95
CA THR A 172 7.64 10.02 25.78
C THR A 172 8.74 10.94 25.24
N GLU A 173 8.83 11.09 23.91
CA GLU A 173 9.84 11.93 23.28
C GLU A 173 9.49 13.43 23.44
N PRO A 174 10.33 14.23 24.14
CA PRO A 174 9.97 15.60 24.51
C PRO A 174 9.73 16.54 23.32
N ALA A 175 10.51 16.44 22.24
CA ALA A 175 10.38 17.33 21.10
C ALA A 175 9.05 17.08 20.35
N MET A 176 8.67 15.82 20.16
CA MET A 176 7.40 15.41 19.58
C MET A 176 6.23 15.74 20.48
N LYS A 177 6.36 15.59 21.80
CA LYS A 177 5.34 16.03 22.76
C LYS A 177 5.09 17.53 22.65
N ALA A 178 6.15 18.34 22.67
CA ALA A 178 6.06 19.79 22.52
C ALA A 178 5.44 20.19 21.17
N ARG A 179 5.87 19.54 20.09
CA ARG A 179 5.31 19.75 18.74
C ARG A 179 3.81 19.42 18.69
N ALA A 180 3.40 18.29 19.27
CA ALA A 180 1.99 17.89 19.31
C ALA A 180 1.14 18.95 20.01
N TYR A 181 1.55 19.43 21.20
CA TYR A 181 0.81 20.48 21.90
C TYR A 181 0.78 21.81 21.14
N ALA A 182 1.87 22.20 20.48
CA ALA A 182 1.91 23.41 19.67
C ALA A 182 0.88 23.34 18.51
N GLU A 183 0.80 22.21 17.83
CA GLU A 183 -0.16 21.97 16.75
C GLU A 183 -1.60 21.85 17.25
N ILE A 184 -1.83 21.19 18.38
CA ILE A 184 -3.15 21.10 19.04
C ILE A 184 -3.64 22.52 19.38
N THR A 185 -2.78 23.33 19.98
CA THR A 185 -3.12 24.73 20.31
C THR A 185 -3.43 25.52 19.05
N ARG A 186 -2.67 25.34 17.97
CA ARG A 186 -2.95 26.00 16.69
C ARG A 186 -4.29 25.57 16.10
N ALA A 187 -4.67 24.30 16.22
CA ALA A 187 -5.96 23.79 15.76
C ALA A 187 -7.15 24.39 16.54
N MET A 188 -6.92 24.86 17.77
CA MET A 188 -7.95 25.51 18.60
C MET A 188 -8.17 26.98 18.26
N VAL A 189 -7.17 27.68 17.72
CA VAL A 189 -7.29 29.10 17.40
C VAL A 189 -8.20 29.24 16.18
N PRO A 190 -9.36 29.91 16.28
CA PRO A 190 -10.17 30.20 15.11
C PRO A 190 -9.32 31.01 14.14
N VAL A 191 -9.09 30.47 12.94
CA VAL A 191 -8.56 31.29 11.84
C VAL A 191 -9.65 32.32 11.57
N GLY A 192 -9.40 33.56 11.97
CA GLY A 192 -10.35 34.66 11.81
C GLY A 192 -10.89 34.69 10.39
N ARG A 193 -12.22 34.61 10.28
CA ARG A 193 -12.98 34.79 9.04
C ARG A 193 -12.97 36.26 8.61
#